data_AF-A0AAP5I2G1-F1
#
_entry.id   AF-A0AAP5I2G1-F1
#
_cell.length_a   1.000
_cell.length_b   1.000
_cell.length_c   1.000
_cell.angle_alpha   90.00
_cell.angle_beta   90.00
_cell.angle_gamma   90.00
#
_symmetry.space_group_name_H-M   'P 1'
#
loop_
_entity.id
_entity.type
_entity.pdbx_description
1 polymer ?
#
loop_
_entity_poly.entity_id
_entity_poly.type
_entity_poly.pdbx_seq_one_letter_code
_entity_poly.pdbx_strand_id
1 'polypeptide(L)' 'METKHITNMTVEELKALIIDIVNERLSSKEQAPQDNRSVKEILESIERHRWTPPPGSKSTLELLREDRDA' A
#
# COMPACT_ATOMS: atom_id res chain seq x y z
N MET A 1 30.40 10.84 -6.11
CA MET A 1 29.90 9.92 -7.14
C MET A 1 30.31 10.49 -8.48
N GLU A 2 31.36 9.96 -9.08
CA GLU A 2 31.83 10.40 -10.38
C GLU A 2 30.78 10.02 -11.44
N THR A 3 30.23 11.01 -12.14
CA THR A 3 29.21 10.79 -13.18
C THR A 3 29.86 10.19 -14.42
N LYS A 4 30.11 8.88 -14.38
CA LYS A 4 30.59 8.12 -15.55
C LYS A 4 29.45 8.07 -16.57
N HIS A 5 29.66 8.64 -17.75
CA HIS A 5 28.68 8.56 -18.83
C HIS A 5 28.49 7.10 -19.27
N ILE A 6 27.24 6.68 -19.47
CA ILE A 6 26.86 5.31 -19.86
C ILE A 6 27.60 4.86 -21.12
N THR A 7 27.94 5.80 -22.01
CA THR A 7 28.69 5.55 -23.25
C THR A 7 30.12 5.04 -23.03
N ASN A 8 30.68 5.25 -21.84
CA ASN A 8 32.04 4.84 -21.46
C ASN A 8 32.03 3.59 -20.56
N MET A 9 30.88 2.94 -20.38
CA MET A 9 30.74 1.73 -19.58
C MET A 9 30.87 0.49 -20.44
N THR A 10 31.48 -0.56 -19.90
CA THR A 10 31.35 -1.90 -20.49
C THR A 10 29.96 -2.46 -20.20
N VAL A 11 29.57 -3.51 -20.93
CA VAL A 11 28.29 -4.20 -20.73
C VAL A 11 28.19 -4.76 -19.31
N GLU A 12 29.30 -5.22 -18.74
CA GLU A 12 29.41 -5.75 -17.39
C GLU A 12 29.20 -4.67 -16.34
N GLU A 13 29.80 -3.50 -16.53
CA GLU A 13 29.61 -2.33 -15.66
C GLU A 13 28.16 -1.85 -15.69
N LEU A 14 27.53 -1.83 -16.87
CA LEU A 14 26.12 -1.46 -17.00
C LEU A 14 25.21 -2.48 -16.31
N LYS A 15 25.49 -3.78 -16.40
CA LYS A 15 24.74 -4.82 -15.68
C LYS A 15 24.85 -4.65 -14.17
N ALA A 16 26.05 -4.37 -13.66
CA ALA A 16 26.27 -4.12 -12.24
C ALA A 16 25.48 -2.90 -11.76
N LEU A 17 25.51 -1.79 -12.52
CA LEU A 17 24.75 -0.58 -12.22
C LEU A 17 23.23 -0.86 -12.15
N ILE A 18 22.70 -1.64 -13.10
CA ILE A 18 21.27 -2.01 -13.11
C ILE A 18 20.92 -2.85 -11.88
N ILE A 19 21.77 -3.81 -11.51
CA ILE A 19 21.56 -4.65 -10.32
C ILE A 19 21.53 -3.79 -9.05
N ASP A 20 22.47 -2.85 -8.91
CA ASP A 20 22.54 -1.95 -7.75
C ASP A 20 21.29 -1.09 -7.61
N ILE A 21 20.82 -0.49 -8.72
CA ILE A 21 19.60 0.33 -8.75
C ILE A 21 18.35 -0.51 -8.41
N VAL A 22 18.26 -1.72 -8.95
CA VAL A 22 17.14 -2.62 -8.66
C VAL A 22 17.14 -3.03 -7.19
N ASN A 23 18.29 -3.37 -6.63
CA ASN A 23 18.44 -3.71 -5.22
C ASN A 23 18.06 -2.54 -4.31
N GLU A 24 18.54 -1.32 -4.61
CA GLU A 24 18.18 -0.11 -3.86
C GLU A 24 16.66 0.12 -3.86
N ARG A 25 16.00 -0.08 -5.00
CA ARG A 25 14.55 0.06 -5.13
C ARG A 25 13.77 -1.03 -4.38
N LEU A 26 14.26 -2.26 -4.37
CA LEU A 26 13.66 -3.37 -3.63
C LEU A 26 13.81 -3.15 -2.12
N SER A 27 15.00 -2.80 -1.64
CA SER A 27 15.24 -2.47 -0.22
C SER A 27 14.42 -1.28 0.26
N SER A 28 14.16 -0.30 -0.61
CA SER A 28 13.29 0.83 -0.29
C SER A 28 11.81 0.43 -0.18
N LYS A 29 11.36 -0.59 -0.93
CA LYS A 29 9.99 -1.12 -0.84
C LYS A 29 9.76 -2.00 0.39
N GLU A 30 10.81 -2.64 0.91
CA GLU A 30 10.74 -3.44 2.14
C GLU A 30 10.53 -2.59 3.41
N GLN A 31 10.71 -1.26 3.32
CA GLN A 31 10.48 -0.32 4.41
C GLN A 31 9.03 0.18 4.53
N ALA A 32 8.05 -0.53 3.96
CA ALA A 32 6.66 -0.28 4.36
C ALA A 32 6.58 -0.49 5.89
N PRO A 33 6.04 0.48 6.66
CA PRO A 33 5.94 0.33 8.11
C PRO A 33 5.14 -0.94 8.40
N GLN A 34 5.83 -1.96 8.91
CA GLN A 34 5.19 -3.18 9.35
C GLN A 34 4.38 -2.82 10.59
N ASP A 35 3.06 -3.01 10.50
CA ASP A 35 2.20 -2.87 11.66
C ASP A 35 2.54 -4.01 12.63
N ASN A 36 3.13 -3.64 13.77
CA ASN A 36 3.55 -4.60 14.79
C ASN A 36 2.37 -5.21 15.56
N ARG A 37 1.13 -4.76 15.30
CA ARG A 37 -0.07 -5.33 15.90
C ARG A 37 -0.34 -6.73 15.34
N SER A 38 -0.70 -7.63 16.23
CA SER A 38 -1.25 -8.92 15.85
C SER A 38 -2.58 -8.76 15.09
N VAL A 39 -2.90 -9.75 14.25
CA VAL A 39 -4.20 -9.81 13.55
C VAL A 39 -5.37 -9.67 14.53
N LYS A 40 -5.24 -10.25 15.73
CA LYS A 40 -6.25 -10.17 16.78
C LYS A 40 -6.47 -8.72 17.24
N GLU A 41 -5.40 -7.98 17.53
CA GLU A 41 -5.47 -6.57 17.93
C GLU A 41 -6.08 -5.69 16.82
N ILE A 42 -5.78 -6.00 15.55
CA ILE A 42 -6.38 -5.30 14.40
C ILE A 42 -7.89 -5.54 14.37
N LEU A 43 -8.34 -6.79 14.52
CA LEU A 43 -9.76 -7.13 14.53
C LEU A 43 -10.50 -6.51 15.73
N GLU A 44 -9.89 -6.53 16.91
CA GLU A 44 -10.43 -5.85 18.11
C GLU A 44 -10.52 -4.34 17.92
N SER A 45 -9.53 -3.74 17.25
CA SER A 45 -9.56 -2.32 16.88
C SER A 45 -10.70 -2.01 15.91
N ILE A 46 -10.90 -2.84 14.88
CA ILE A 46 -12.00 -2.67 13.93
C ILE A 46 -13.35 -2.74 14.65
N GLU A 47 -13.54 -3.73 15.52
CA GLU A 47 -14.78 -3.91 16.27
C GLU A 47 -15.09 -2.70 17.16
N ARG A 48 -14.09 -2.17 17.85
CA ARG A 48 -14.26 -1.00 18.74
C ARG A 48 -14.69 0.26 17.99
N HIS A 49 -14.20 0.44 16.77
CA HIS A 49 -14.51 1.60 15.94
C HIS A 49 -15.69 1.35 15.00
N ARG A 50 -16.31 0.17 15.04
CA ARG A 50 -17.43 -0.18 14.18
C ARG A 50 -18.67 0.59 14.62
N TRP A 51 -19.04 1.59 13.82
CA TRP A 51 -20.31 2.28 14.03
C TRP A 51 -21.46 1.31 13.78
N THR A 52 -22.31 1.15 14.79
CA THR A 52 -23.56 0.40 14.66
C THR A 52 -24.68 1.42 14.45
N PRO A 53 -25.35 1.42 13.29
CA PRO A 53 -26.44 2.35 13.04
C PRO A 53 -27.57 2.14 14.06
N PRO A 54 -28.24 3.22 14.52
CA PRO A 54 -29.38 3.08 15.41
C PRO A 54 -30.52 2.30 14.74
N PRO A 55 -31.39 1.64 15.52
CA PRO A 55 -32.54 0.90 14.98
C PRO A 55 -33.39 1.78 14.04
N GLY A 56 -33.80 1.23 12.90
CA GLY A 56 -34.57 1.94 11.88
C GLY A 56 -33.74 2.79 10.92
N SER A 57 -32.42 2.84 11.08
CA SER A 57 -31.54 3.42 10.06
C SER A 57 -31.61 2.60 8.77
N LYS A 58 -31.76 3.29 7.65
CA LYS A 58 -31.73 2.66 6.33
C LYS A 58 -30.36 2.06 6.06
N SER A 59 -30.35 0.85 5.55
CA SER A 59 -29.17 0.23 4.98
C SER A 59 -28.70 1.01 3.75
N THR A 60 -27.42 0.87 3.41
CA THR A 60 -26.86 1.45 2.18
C THR A 60 -27.66 1.04 0.94
N LEU A 61 -28.18 -0.19 0.90
CA LEU A 61 -29.00 -0.68 -0.22
C LEU A 61 -30.36 0.02 -0.30
N GLU A 62 -30.99 0.32 0.84
CA GLU A 62 -32.25 1.07 0.86
C GLU A 62 -32.03 2.50 0.38
N LEU A 63 -30.95 3.15 0.82
CA LEU A 63 -30.58 4.50 0.36
C LEU A 63 -30.33 4.54 -1.16
N LEU A 64 -29.64 3.54 -1.71
CA LEU A 64 -29.37 3.46 -3.15
C LEU A 64 -30.64 3.21 -3.97
N ARG A 65 -31.63 2.47 -3.44
CA ARG A 65 -32.91 2.28 -4.13
C ARG A 65 -33.74 3.55 -4.13
N GLU A 66 -33.77 4.26 -3.00
CA GLU A 66 -34.50 5.53 -2.90
C GLU A 66 -33.97 6.58 -3.87
N ASP A 67 -32.64 6.70 -4.01
CA ASP A 67 -32.03 7.62 -4.97
C ASP A 67 -32.35 7.27 -6.43
N ARG A 68 -32.43 5.98 -6.75
CA ARG A 68 -32.77 5.50 -8.10
C ARG A 68 -34.25 5.65 -8.44
N ASP A 69 -35.12 5.44 -7.46
CA ASP A 69 -36.58 5.40 -7.65
C ASP A 69 -37.24 6.78 -7.45
N ALA A 70 -36.43 7.84 -7.19
CA ALA A 70 -36.85 9.24 -7.05
C ALA A 70 -37.06 9.99 -8.38
#